data_AF-A0A817WGV8-F1
#
_entry.id   AF-A0A817WGV8-F1
#
_cell.length_a   1.000
_cell.length_b   1.000
_cell.length_c   1.000
_cell.angle_alpha   90.00
_cell.angle_beta   90.00
_cell.angle_gamma   90.00
#
_symmetry.space_group_name_H-M   'P 1'
#
loop_
_entity.id
_entity.type
_entity.pdbx_description
1 polymer ?
#
loop_
_entity_poly.entity_id
_entity_poly.type
_entity_poly.pdbx_seq_one_letter_code
_entity_poly.pdbx_strand_id
1 'polypeptide(L)'
;MARSDFGSVTGWQNSRAMISNGALRITLKKNALSVAGGLVSNTNLPEGSAYELQFDVKFHSHFDWSRGGKVGFGLGIGNRNTGCSLPTDGAGGTLRLMWYNTRNQVYFRPYIYHYGMSGPCGTTFNKSYPSTGTLKKGKWYNVYMYAKSNTGNNPNGHVKVLINSTTLIDQNILWTTNDSKRLINNLSFATFRGGKEDWWKSDTNGYIYYDNLSVRQIST
;
A
#
# COMPACT_ATOMS: atom_id res chain seq x y z
N MET A 1 10.35 8.45 17.95
CA MET A 1 9.96 7.07 17.60
C MET A 1 9.98 6.91 16.09
N ALA A 2 8.94 7.17 15.29
CA ALA A 2 9.03 6.90 13.84
C ALA A 2 10.27 7.48 13.11
N ARG A 3 10.68 8.72 13.41
CA ARG A 3 11.89 9.31 12.79
C ARG A 3 13.20 8.57 13.16
N SER A 4 13.30 8.00 14.36
CA SER A 4 14.49 7.20 14.74
C SER A 4 14.54 5.89 13.97
N ASP A 5 13.38 5.30 13.67
CA ASP A 5 13.30 3.96 13.09
C ASP A 5 13.39 4.01 11.55
N PHE A 6 12.79 5.04 10.94
CA PHE A 6 12.68 5.19 9.49
C PHE A 6 13.62 6.26 8.91
N GLY A 7 14.33 7.02 9.74
CA GLY A 7 15.17 8.15 9.32
C GLY A 7 14.34 9.33 8.83
N SER A 8 14.03 9.38 7.53
CA SER A 8 13.17 10.45 6.97
C SER A 8 11.70 10.05 7.11
N VAL A 9 10.89 10.90 7.73
CA VAL A 9 9.46 10.63 7.92
C VAL A 9 8.66 11.91 7.75
N THR A 10 7.67 11.86 6.85
CA THR A 10 6.69 12.94 6.67
C THR A 10 5.28 12.39 6.83
N GLY A 11 4.31 13.24 7.16
CA GLY A 11 2.90 12.85 7.30
C GLY A 11 2.54 11.98 8.51
N TRP A 12 3.52 11.64 9.37
CA TRP A 12 3.28 10.83 10.56
C TRP A 12 2.36 11.53 11.56
N GLN A 13 1.49 10.77 12.21
CA GLN A 13 0.50 11.27 13.16
C GLN A 13 0.60 10.49 14.49
N ASN A 14 1.34 11.03 15.46
CA ASN A 14 1.57 10.37 16.76
C ASN A 14 0.25 10.02 17.49
N SER A 15 -0.78 10.85 17.36
CA SER A 15 -2.11 10.59 17.97
C SER A 15 -2.83 9.37 17.39
N ARG A 16 -2.32 8.77 16.31
CA ARG A 16 -2.93 7.61 15.62
C ARG A 16 -2.00 6.42 15.56
N ALA A 17 -0.81 6.49 16.15
CA ALA A 17 0.19 5.44 16.13
C ALA A 17 0.65 5.14 17.55
N MET A 18 0.63 3.86 17.95
CA MET A 18 1.15 3.43 19.24
C MET A 18 1.74 2.03 19.17
N ILE A 19 2.70 1.73 20.03
CA ILE A 19 3.17 0.36 20.22
C ILE A 19 2.20 -0.37 21.17
N SER A 20 1.77 -1.56 20.78
CA SER A 20 0.80 -2.38 21.50
C SER A 20 1.27 -3.83 21.46
N ASN A 21 1.82 -4.33 22.57
CA ASN A 21 2.39 -5.68 22.70
C ASN A 21 3.42 -5.99 21.60
N GLY A 22 4.39 -5.10 21.43
CA GLY A 22 5.46 -5.23 20.43
C GLY A 22 5.09 -4.76 19.01
N ALA A 23 3.80 -4.79 18.63
CA ALA A 23 3.36 -4.39 17.30
C ALA A 23 3.03 -2.88 17.20
N LEU A 24 3.27 -2.28 16.03
CA LEU A 24 2.77 -0.94 15.70
C LEU A 24 1.27 -0.99 15.41
N ARG A 25 0.46 -0.38 16.26
CA ARG A 25 -0.98 -0.21 16.05
C ARG A 25 -1.29 1.16 15.46
N ILE A 26 -2.02 1.18 14.35
CA ILE A 26 -2.58 2.39 13.75
C ILE A 26 -4.08 2.48 14.01
N THR A 27 -4.53 3.65 14.45
CA THR A 27 -5.94 4.00 14.64
C THR A 27 -6.53 4.60 13.36
N LEU A 28 -7.66 4.05 12.94
CA LEU A 28 -8.57 4.64 11.95
C LEU A 28 -9.74 5.28 12.70
N LYS A 29 -9.83 6.61 12.69
CA LYS A 29 -10.91 7.33 13.37
C LYS A 29 -12.28 7.01 12.74
N LYS A 30 -13.29 6.88 13.59
CA LYS A 30 -14.69 6.86 13.16
C LYS A 30 -15.05 8.12 12.36
N ASN A 31 -16.03 8.00 11.48
CA ASN A 31 -16.63 9.07 10.68
C ASN A 31 -15.64 9.89 9.84
N ALA A 32 -14.45 9.34 9.57
CA ALA A 32 -13.39 10.02 8.85
C ALA A 32 -12.77 9.11 7.77
N LEU A 33 -12.28 9.73 6.70
CA LEU A 33 -11.61 9.07 5.59
C LEU A 33 -10.18 9.61 5.44
N SER A 34 -9.38 8.91 4.63
CA SER A 34 -8.10 9.41 4.12
C SER A 34 -7.19 9.92 5.25
N VAL A 35 -6.45 11.01 5.01
CA VAL A 35 -5.53 11.62 5.99
C VAL A 35 -6.24 12.23 7.20
N ALA A 36 -7.55 12.48 7.15
CA ALA A 36 -8.30 12.98 8.30
C ALA A 36 -8.56 11.88 9.34
N GLY A 37 -8.74 10.64 8.88
CA GLY A 37 -9.08 9.50 9.73
C GLY A 37 -7.94 8.51 10.00
N GLY A 38 -7.00 8.35 9.08
CA GLY A 38 -5.95 7.33 9.16
C GLY A 38 -4.53 7.90 9.30
N LEU A 39 -3.54 7.17 8.83
CA LEU A 39 -2.15 7.59 8.75
C LEU A 39 -1.65 7.43 7.31
N VAL A 40 -1.08 8.50 6.76
CA VAL A 40 -0.38 8.46 5.47
C VAL A 40 0.98 9.08 5.70
N SER A 41 1.99 8.23 5.74
CA SER A 41 3.37 8.63 5.98
C SER A 41 4.27 8.19 4.84
N ASN A 42 5.31 8.98 4.59
CA ASN A 42 6.27 8.72 3.54
C ASN A 42 7.68 8.80 4.11
N THR A 43 8.46 7.78 3.79
CA THR A 43 9.90 7.68 4.08
C THR A 43 10.64 7.70 2.76
N ASN A 44 11.62 8.60 2.61
CA ASN A 44 12.50 8.58 1.45
C ASN A 44 13.43 7.37 1.55
N LEU A 45 13.57 6.68 0.42
CA LEU A 45 14.57 5.63 0.24
C LEU A 45 15.70 6.21 -0.62
N PRO A 46 16.93 5.68 -0.48
CA PRO A 46 17.92 5.80 -1.54
C PRO A 46 17.29 5.38 -2.88
N GLU A 47 17.67 6.03 -3.98
CA GLU A 47 17.10 5.67 -5.26
C GLU A 47 17.61 4.30 -5.73
N GLY A 48 16.72 3.47 -6.24
CA GLY A 48 17.05 2.14 -6.73
C GLY A 48 16.14 1.65 -7.85
N SER A 49 16.69 0.82 -8.73
CA SER A 49 15.95 0.17 -9.82
C SER A 49 15.08 -0.99 -9.34
N ALA A 50 15.35 -1.55 -8.16
CA ALA A 50 14.57 -2.62 -7.59
C ALA A 50 14.57 -2.58 -6.05
N TYR A 51 13.41 -2.86 -5.47
CA TYR A 51 13.22 -2.98 -4.04
C TYR A 51 12.28 -4.14 -3.74
N GLU A 52 12.52 -4.77 -2.60
CA GLU A 52 11.52 -5.58 -1.93
C GLU A 52 11.22 -5.05 -0.53
N LEU A 53 10.01 -5.34 -0.07
CA LEU A 53 9.63 -5.16 1.31
C LEU A 53 8.78 -6.32 1.79
N GLN A 54 8.85 -6.57 3.09
CA GLN A 54 8.01 -7.53 3.78
C GLN A 54 7.49 -6.92 5.08
N PHE A 55 6.25 -7.22 5.44
CA PHE A 55 5.69 -6.86 6.75
C PHE A 55 4.54 -7.80 7.11
N ASP A 56 4.24 -7.89 8.40
CA ASP A 56 3.04 -8.55 8.88
C ASP A 56 1.94 -7.51 9.14
N VAL A 57 0.70 -7.87 8.83
CA VAL A 57 -0.48 -7.04 9.10
C VAL A 57 -1.60 -7.84 9.74
N LYS A 58 -2.26 -7.27 10.74
CA LYS A 58 -3.43 -7.84 11.40
C LYS A 58 -4.50 -6.79 11.61
N PHE A 59 -5.72 -7.09 11.18
CA PHE A 59 -6.89 -6.30 11.56
C PHE A 59 -7.33 -6.69 12.97
N HIS A 60 -7.74 -5.72 13.79
CA HIS A 60 -8.27 -6.00 15.13
C HIS A 60 -9.39 -7.05 15.09
N SER A 61 -9.54 -7.85 16.15
CA SER A 61 -10.57 -8.90 16.26
C SER A 61 -12.00 -8.37 16.05
N HIS A 62 -12.24 -7.12 16.44
CA HIS A 62 -13.51 -6.41 16.28
C HIS A 62 -13.48 -5.35 15.17
N PHE A 63 -12.51 -5.39 14.25
CA PHE A 63 -12.39 -4.39 13.18
C PHE A 63 -13.66 -4.32 12.33
N ASP A 64 -14.28 -3.15 12.19
CA ASP A 64 -15.32 -2.95 11.18
C ASP A 64 -14.66 -2.84 9.79
N TRP A 65 -15.02 -3.72 8.87
CA TRP A 65 -14.49 -3.71 7.51
C TRP A 65 -14.93 -2.48 6.72
N SER A 66 -16.13 -1.95 6.97
CA SER A 66 -16.81 -0.96 6.13
C SER A 66 -16.65 -1.33 4.64
N ARG A 67 -16.38 -0.39 3.73
CA ARG A 67 -16.18 -0.65 2.29
C ARG A 67 -14.74 -1.03 1.92
N GLY A 68 -13.74 -0.50 2.62
CA GLY A 68 -12.34 -0.72 2.25
C GLY A 68 -11.42 0.43 2.60
N GLY A 69 -10.15 0.29 2.22
CA GLY A 69 -9.13 1.30 2.46
C GLY A 69 -7.72 0.86 2.06
N LYS A 70 -6.73 1.74 2.27
CA LYS A 70 -5.31 1.42 2.09
C LYS A 70 -4.73 0.80 3.35
N VAL A 71 -3.87 -0.19 3.18
CA VAL A 71 -3.29 -0.95 4.29
C VAL A 71 -1.81 -1.23 4.04
N GLY A 72 -1.00 -0.98 5.06
CA GLY A 72 0.40 -1.37 5.11
C GLY A 72 1.35 -0.51 4.29
N PHE A 73 2.50 -1.11 4.02
CA PHE A 73 3.62 -0.49 3.33
C PHE A 73 3.53 -0.73 1.82
N GLY A 74 4.16 0.14 1.05
CA GLY A 74 4.23 0.07 -0.40
C GLY A 74 5.38 0.89 -0.95
N LEU A 75 5.60 0.85 -2.25
CA LEU A 75 6.74 1.51 -2.92
C LEU A 75 6.26 2.65 -3.82
N GLY A 76 6.99 3.76 -3.80
CA GLY A 76 6.80 4.89 -4.71
C GLY A 76 7.92 4.98 -5.75
N ILE A 77 7.53 5.20 -7.01
CA ILE A 77 8.41 5.39 -8.17
C ILE A 77 8.27 6.82 -8.67
N GLY A 78 9.39 7.50 -8.92
CA GLY A 78 9.40 8.85 -9.49
C GLY A 78 8.57 9.85 -8.68
N ASN A 79 7.53 10.39 -9.31
CA ASN A 79 6.57 11.34 -8.74
C ASN A 79 5.51 10.69 -7.82
N ARG A 80 5.51 9.37 -7.65
CA ARG A 80 4.72 8.64 -6.65
C ARG A 80 3.20 8.87 -6.82
N ASN A 81 2.69 8.79 -8.05
CA ASN A 81 1.30 9.12 -8.38
C ASN A 81 0.29 8.35 -7.51
N THR A 82 -0.68 9.08 -6.95
CA THR A 82 -1.81 8.56 -6.16
C THR A 82 -3.05 9.46 -6.34
N GLY A 83 -4.06 9.35 -5.47
CA GLY A 83 -5.15 10.34 -5.39
C GLY A 83 -6.18 10.32 -6.52
N CYS A 84 -6.26 9.24 -7.29
CA CYS A 84 -7.09 9.14 -8.49
C CYS A 84 -6.70 10.14 -9.59
N SER A 85 -5.40 10.41 -9.72
CA SER A 85 -4.81 11.18 -10.80
C SER A 85 -4.03 10.25 -11.74
N LEU A 86 -4.33 10.31 -13.04
CA LEU A 86 -3.65 9.51 -14.05
C LEU A 86 -2.17 9.95 -14.18
N PRO A 87 -1.20 9.01 -14.22
CA PRO A 87 0.20 9.32 -14.47
C PRO A 87 0.48 9.53 -15.97
N THR A 88 -0.16 10.53 -16.59
CA THR A 88 -0.06 10.78 -18.04
C THR A 88 1.31 11.33 -18.48
N ASP A 89 2.06 11.93 -17.57
CA ASP A 89 3.40 12.47 -17.80
C ASP A 89 4.51 11.39 -17.82
N GLY A 90 4.16 10.14 -17.52
CA GLY A 90 5.11 9.03 -17.48
C GLY A 90 6.17 9.15 -16.39
N ALA A 91 5.95 10.01 -15.40
CA ALA A 91 6.96 10.41 -14.43
C ALA A 91 6.78 9.77 -13.05
N GLY A 92 5.91 8.77 -12.89
CA GLY A 92 5.84 8.03 -11.64
C GLY A 92 4.78 6.95 -11.57
N GLY A 93 4.78 6.29 -10.42
CA GLY A 93 3.86 5.20 -10.11
C GLY A 93 3.90 4.84 -8.62
N THR A 94 2.96 4.00 -8.19
CA THR A 94 2.96 3.45 -6.82
C THR A 94 2.53 2.00 -6.81
N LEU A 95 3.19 1.19 -5.99
CA LEU A 95 2.77 -0.15 -5.60
C LEU A 95 2.19 -0.08 -4.18
N ARG A 96 0.89 -0.30 -4.03
CA ARG A 96 0.20 -0.27 -2.73
C ARG A 96 -0.82 -1.40 -2.63
N LEU A 97 -1.28 -1.66 -1.40
CA LEU A 97 -2.31 -2.65 -1.10
C LEU A 97 -3.58 -1.98 -0.55
N MET A 98 -4.71 -2.61 -0.84
CA MET A 98 -6.01 -2.29 -0.26
C MET A 98 -6.62 -3.51 0.40
N TRP A 99 -7.44 -3.32 1.42
CA TRP A 99 -8.56 -4.23 1.68
C TRP A 99 -9.82 -3.68 1.02
N TYR A 100 -10.71 -4.56 0.61
CA TYR A 100 -11.99 -4.20 0.02
C TYR A 100 -13.08 -5.18 0.44
N ASN A 101 -14.26 -4.65 0.70
CA ASN A 101 -15.42 -5.41 1.16
C ASN A 101 -16.58 -5.27 0.15
N THR A 102 -16.94 -6.35 -0.52
CA THR A 102 -18.09 -6.43 -1.43
C THR A 102 -19.42 -6.72 -0.70
N ARG A 103 -19.41 -6.76 0.64
CA ARG A 103 -20.43 -7.32 1.55
C ARG A 103 -20.42 -8.85 1.59
N ASN A 104 -20.24 -9.50 0.45
CA ASN A 104 -20.13 -10.96 0.37
C ASN A 104 -18.70 -11.46 0.61
N GLN A 105 -17.70 -10.63 0.30
CA GLN A 105 -16.30 -10.99 0.38
C GLN A 105 -15.45 -9.83 0.91
N VAL A 106 -14.51 -10.12 1.81
CA VAL A 106 -13.44 -9.18 2.18
C VAL A 106 -12.09 -9.74 1.76
N TYR A 107 -11.33 -8.98 0.98
CA TYR A 107 -10.06 -9.41 0.41
C TYR A 107 -9.04 -8.28 0.33
N PHE A 108 -7.77 -8.63 0.25
CA PHE A 108 -6.72 -7.75 -0.22
C PHE A 108 -6.75 -7.66 -1.74
N ARG A 109 -6.44 -6.48 -2.30
CA ARG A 109 -6.23 -6.28 -3.73
C ARG A 109 -5.06 -5.32 -3.95
N PRO A 110 -4.28 -5.48 -5.03
CA PRO A 110 -3.29 -4.48 -5.38
C PRO A 110 -4.00 -3.17 -5.77
N TYR A 111 -3.30 -2.06 -5.62
CA TYR A 111 -3.81 -0.75 -6.02
C TYR A 111 -2.67 0.10 -6.57
N ILE A 112 -2.43 -0.10 -7.86
CA ILE A 112 -1.17 0.25 -8.51
C ILE A 112 -1.38 1.43 -9.46
N TYR A 113 -0.54 2.46 -9.36
CA TYR A 113 -0.46 3.52 -10.36
C TYR A 113 0.74 3.23 -11.25
N HIS A 114 0.53 3.24 -12.55
CA HIS A 114 1.55 2.98 -13.56
C HIS A 114 1.17 3.70 -14.86
N TYR A 115 2.15 3.99 -15.70
CA TYR A 115 1.90 4.58 -17.01
C TYR A 115 0.95 3.71 -17.85
N GLY A 116 0.03 4.35 -18.58
CA GLY A 116 -0.94 3.67 -19.45
C GLY A 116 -2.08 2.95 -18.73
N MET A 117 -2.28 3.17 -17.42
CA MET A 117 -3.44 2.64 -16.71
C MET A 117 -4.77 3.20 -17.26
N SER A 118 -5.82 2.37 -17.30
CA SER A 118 -7.08 2.70 -17.98
C SER A 118 -8.03 3.62 -17.22
N GLY A 119 -7.95 3.64 -15.89
CA GLY A 119 -8.84 4.42 -15.03
C GLY A 119 -8.07 5.41 -14.17
N PRO A 120 -8.72 6.47 -13.67
CA PRO A 120 -8.05 7.52 -12.91
C PRO A 120 -7.47 7.02 -11.58
N CYS A 121 -8.05 5.95 -11.04
CA CYS A 121 -7.71 5.35 -9.77
C CYS A 121 -6.88 4.07 -9.96
N GLY A 122 -6.06 3.74 -8.97
CA GLY A 122 -5.12 2.60 -9.00
C GLY A 122 -5.69 1.30 -9.58
N THR A 123 -4.93 0.71 -10.51
CA THR A 123 -5.20 -0.56 -11.16
C THR A 123 -5.17 -1.71 -10.15
N THR A 124 -6.20 -2.55 -10.18
CA THR A 124 -6.33 -3.73 -9.31
C THR A 124 -5.95 -5.04 -10.00
N PHE A 125 -5.78 -5.00 -11.32
CA PHE A 125 -5.54 -6.17 -12.18
C PHE A 125 -6.57 -7.30 -11.99
N ASN A 126 -7.75 -6.98 -11.45
CA ASN A 126 -8.78 -7.93 -11.02
C ASN A 126 -8.22 -9.07 -10.16
N LYS A 127 -7.22 -8.77 -9.32
CA LYS A 127 -6.60 -9.73 -8.39
C LYS A 127 -7.13 -9.52 -6.97
N SER A 128 -7.34 -10.62 -6.26
CA SER A 128 -7.76 -10.64 -4.86
C SER A 128 -7.04 -11.73 -4.07
N TYR A 129 -6.79 -11.45 -2.79
CA TYR A 129 -6.38 -12.46 -1.80
C TYR A 129 -7.29 -12.39 -0.56
N PRO A 130 -7.90 -13.50 -0.13
CA PRO A 130 -7.93 -14.76 -0.87
C PRO A 130 -8.76 -14.59 -2.17
N SER A 131 -8.53 -15.43 -3.17
CA SER A 131 -9.31 -15.42 -4.41
C SER A 131 -10.77 -15.77 -4.15
N THR A 132 -11.02 -16.70 -3.22
CA THR A 132 -12.33 -17.09 -2.69
C THR A 132 -12.37 -16.96 -1.17
N GLY A 133 -13.56 -16.74 -0.60
CA GLY A 133 -13.72 -16.54 0.84
C GLY A 133 -13.22 -15.18 1.33
N THR A 134 -13.09 -15.02 2.65
CA THR A 134 -12.96 -13.69 3.30
C THR A 134 -11.79 -13.64 4.29
N LEU A 135 -11.07 -12.50 4.29
CA LEU A 135 -10.09 -12.14 5.31
C LEU A 135 -10.68 -12.29 6.72
N LYS A 136 -9.85 -12.74 7.65
CA LYS A 136 -10.22 -13.01 9.04
C LYS A 136 -9.64 -11.91 9.92
N LYS A 137 -10.49 -11.37 10.79
CA LYS A 137 -10.09 -10.45 11.86
C LYS A 137 -9.23 -11.19 12.87
N GLY A 138 -8.31 -10.51 13.54
CA GLY A 138 -7.41 -11.10 14.54
C GLY A 138 -6.33 -12.02 13.97
N LYS A 139 -6.31 -12.28 12.65
CA LYS A 139 -5.30 -13.08 11.97
C LYS A 139 -4.17 -12.20 11.42
N TRP A 140 -2.93 -12.63 11.62
CA TRP A 140 -1.76 -12.06 10.97
C TRP A 140 -1.66 -12.54 9.52
N TYR A 141 -1.29 -11.63 8.64
CA TYR A 141 -1.01 -11.86 7.23
C TYR A 141 0.38 -11.35 6.93
N ASN A 142 1.25 -12.22 6.43
CA ASN A 142 2.56 -11.82 5.93
C ASN A 142 2.40 -11.28 4.50
N VAL A 143 2.91 -10.09 4.25
CA VAL A 143 2.84 -9.41 2.95
C VAL A 143 4.24 -9.20 2.44
N TYR A 144 4.55 -9.78 1.29
CA TYR A 144 5.76 -9.50 0.53
C TYR A 144 5.41 -8.68 -0.70
N MET A 145 6.20 -7.65 -1.00
CA MET A 145 6.09 -6.87 -2.23
C MET A 145 7.47 -6.68 -2.86
N TYR A 146 7.50 -6.75 -4.18
CA TYR A 146 8.68 -6.42 -4.99
C TYR A 146 8.27 -5.55 -6.16
N ALA A 147 9.09 -4.53 -6.44
CA ALA A 147 8.98 -3.70 -7.63
C ALA A 147 10.34 -3.56 -8.30
N LYS A 148 10.32 -3.62 -9.63
CA LYS A 148 11.47 -3.32 -10.49
C LYS A 148 11.07 -2.25 -11.49
N SER A 149 11.85 -1.18 -11.57
CA SER A 149 11.76 -0.15 -12.59
C SER A 149 11.86 -0.74 -14.00
N ASN A 150 11.10 -0.19 -14.93
CA ASN A 150 11.31 -0.43 -16.35
C ASN A 150 12.38 0.53 -16.92
N THR A 151 12.77 0.34 -18.18
CA THR A 151 13.68 1.23 -18.91
C THR A 151 13.01 1.80 -20.16
N GLY A 152 13.10 3.11 -20.37
CA GLY A 152 12.45 3.79 -21.49
C GLY A 152 10.95 3.47 -21.55
N ASN A 153 10.47 3.12 -22.75
CA ASN A 153 9.07 2.74 -22.97
C ASN A 153 8.82 1.22 -22.94
N ASN A 154 9.82 0.43 -22.55
CA ASN A 154 9.70 -1.02 -22.54
C ASN A 154 8.91 -1.49 -21.31
N PRO A 155 7.90 -2.36 -21.44
CA PRO A 155 7.19 -2.94 -20.30
C PRO A 155 8.01 -4.06 -19.65
N ASN A 156 9.28 -3.79 -19.31
CA ASN A 156 10.23 -4.73 -18.70
C ASN A 156 10.48 -4.47 -17.19
N GLY A 157 9.72 -3.54 -16.61
CA GLY A 157 9.60 -3.43 -15.16
C GLY A 157 8.79 -4.60 -14.62
N HIS A 158 8.74 -4.73 -13.29
CA HIS A 158 8.11 -5.89 -12.68
C HIS A 158 7.37 -5.51 -11.40
N VAL A 159 6.26 -6.19 -11.14
CA VAL A 159 5.47 -6.06 -9.91
C VAL A 159 5.13 -7.45 -9.38
N LYS A 160 5.43 -7.66 -8.10
CA LYS A 160 5.10 -8.91 -7.41
C LYS A 160 4.57 -8.61 -6.01
N VAL A 161 3.48 -9.27 -5.64
CA VAL A 161 2.92 -9.24 -4.29
C VAL A 161 2.52 -10.66 -3.89
N LEU A 162 2.97 -11.10 -2.72
CA LEU A 162 2.56 -12.35 -2.09
C LEU A 162 1.86 -12.05 -0.76
N ILE A 163 0.81 -12.80 -0.44
CA ILE A 163 0.18 -12.79 0.90
C ILE A 163 0.23 -14.21 1.46
N ASN A 164 0.88 -14.39 2.61
CA ASN A 164 1.18 -15.72 3.19
C ASN A 164 1.76 -16.67 2.13
N SER A 165 2.79 -16.22 1.41
CA SER A 165 3.44 -16.93 0.31
C SER A 165 2.55 -17.27 -0.91
N THR A 166 1.30 -16.83 -0.94
CA THR A 166 0.40 -17.01 -2.10
C THR A 166 0.50 -15.80 -3.02
N THR A 167 0.75 -16.03 -4.31
CA THR A 167 0.84 -14.97 -5.31
C THR A 167 -0.49 -14.25 -5.52
N LEU A 168 -0.51 -12.95 -5.22
CA LEU A 168 -1.61 -12.05 -5.56
C LEU A 168 -1.43 -11.49 -6.97
N ILE A 169 -0.20 -11.06 -7.29
CA ILE A 169 0.21 -10.57 -8.61
C ILE A 169 1.70 -10.83 -8.79
N ASP A 170 2.11 -11.20 -9.99
CA ASP A 170 3.51 -11.43 -10.39
C ASP A 170 3.55 -11.29 -11.93
N GLN A 171 3.96 -10.12 -12.42
CA GLN A 171 3.97 -9.83 -13.86
C GLN A 171 4.84 -8.62 -14.20
N ASN A 172 5.14 -8.48 -15.49
CA ASN A 172 5.79 -7.31 -16.03
C ASN A 172 4.86 -6.09 -16.06
N ILE A 173 5.43 -4.90 -15.98
CA ILE A 173 4.70 -3.62 -15.94
C ILE A 173 5.55 -2.47 -16.50
N LEU A 174 4.87 -1.51 -17.13
CA LEU A 174 5.44 -0.23 -17.54
C LEU A 174 5.13 0.81 -16.45
N TRP A 175 6.09 1.10 -15.57
CA TRP A 175 5.91 2.07 -14.49
C TRP A 175 5.92 3.50 -15.02
N THR A 176 6.93 3.83 -15.83
CA THR A 176 7.27 5.18 -16.27
C THR A 176 7.75 5.16 -17.71
N THR A 177 7.59 6.28 -18.43
CA THR A 177 8.22 6.52 -19.74
C THR A 177 9.29 7.61 -19.67
N ASN A 178 9.38 8.33 -18.55
CA ASN A 178 10.46 9.28 -18.27
C ASN A 178 11.57 8.60 -17.45
N ASP A 179 12.70 8.29 -18.08
CA ASP A 179 13.82 7.59 -17.44
C ASP A 179 14.41 8.36 -16.24
N SER A 180 14.35 9.69 -16.22
CA SER A 180 14.81 10.50 -15.07
C SER A 180 13.95 10.32 -13.81
N LYS A 181 12.81 9.64 -13.95
CA LYS A 181 11.83 9.40 -12.89
C LYS A 181 11.54 7.92 -12.66
N ARG A 182 12.30 7.03 -13.29
CA ARG A 182 12.02 5.60 -13.25
C ARG A 182 12.37 4.92 -11.94
N LEU A 183 13.19 5.55 -11.09
CA LEU A 183 13.72 4.92 -9.89
C LEU A 183 12.70 4.90 -8.74
N ILE A 184 12.75 3.83 -7.96
CA ILE A 184 12.04 3.71 -6.69
C ILE A 184 12.77 4.56 -5.68
N ASN A 185 12.05 5.44 -4.97
CA ASN A 185 12.66 6.43 -4.08
C ASN A 185 11.85 6.65 -2.78
N ASN A 186 10.85 5.80 -2.53
CA ASN A 186 9.96 5.98 -1.39
C ASN A 186 9.38 4.67 -0.86
N LEU A 187 9.40 4.56 0.47
CA LEU A 187 8.55 3.67 1.23
C LEU A 187 7.32 4.47 1.66
N SER A 188 6.17 4.12 1.08
CA SER A 188 4.88 4.66 1.50
C SER A 188 4.32 3.80 2.62
N PHE A 189 3.74 4.43 3.64
CA PHE A 189 2.99 3.76 4.69
C PHE A 189 1.59 4.39 4.78
N ALA A 190 0.61 3.69 4.22
CA ALA A 190 -0.74 4.22 4.04
C ALA A 190 -1.77 3.30 4.69
N THR A 191 -2.36 3.77 5.79
CA THR A 191 -3.37 3.06 6.57
C THR A 191 -4.58 3.96 6.78
N PHE A 192 -5.61 3.84 5.94
CA PHE A 192 -6.81 4.67 6.03
C PHE A 192 -8.02 4.02 5.36
N ARG A 193 -9.23 4.33 5.83
CA ARG A 193 -10.48 4.05 5.10
C ARG A 193 -10.64 5.05 3.96
N GLY A 194 -11.06 4.61 2.77
CA GLY A 194 -11.28 5.56 1.69
C GLY A 194 -11.40 4.98 0.29
N GLY A 195 -11.46 5.87 -0.68
CA GLY A 195 -12.72 6.25 -1.31
C GLY A 195 -13.03 7.70 -0.95
N LYS A 196 -13.96 8.37 -1.62
CA LYS A 196 -14.29 9.78 -1.31
C LYS A 196 -15.67 9.92 -0.65
N GLU A 197 -16.50 8.89 -0.77
CA GLU A 197 -17.89 8.94 -0.36
C GLU A 197 -18.09 8.43 1.08
N ASP A 198 -19.17 8.89 1.71
CA ASP A 198 -19.42 8.63 3.12
C ASP A 198 -19.63 7.15 3.47
N TRP A 199 -20.08 6.33 2.52
CA TRP A 199 -20.22 4.88 2.71
C TRP A 199 -18.89 4.12 2.86
N TRP A 200 -17.74 4.81 2.74
CA TRP A 200 -16.44 4.25 3.11
C TRP A 200 -16.10 4.46 4.59
N LYS A 201 -16.83 5.32 5.29
CA LYS A 201 -16.63 5.60 6.71
C LYS A 201 -17.10 4.41 7.55
N SER A 202 -16.67 4.41 8.81
CA SER A 202 -17.15 3.52 9.86
C SER A 202 -17.58 4.39 11.02
N ASP A 203 -18.62 4.00 11.74
CA ASP A 203 -19.10 4.65 12.96
C ASP A 203 -18.22 4.33 14.18
N THR A 204 -17.30 3.36 14.05
CA THR A 204 -16.37 2.93 15.08
C THR A 204 -14.91 3.21 14.71
N ASN A 205 -14.07 3.39 15.75
CA ASN A 205 -12.63 3.41 15.54
C ASN A 205 -12.15 2.02 15.12
N GLY A 206 -11.32 1.95 14.08
CA GLY A 206 -10.65 0.72 13.65
C GLY A 206 -9.20 0.69 14.12
N TYR A 207 -8.68 -0.51 14.40
CA TYR A 207 -7.25 -0.70 14.67
C TYR A 207 -6.65 -1.72 13.71
N ILE A 208 -5.49 -1.39 13.14
CA ILE A 208 -4.69 -2.27 12.31
C ILE A 208 -3.28 -2.32 12.90
N TYR A 209 -2.75 -3.53 13.03
CA TYR A 209 -1.46 -3.81 13.64
C TYR A 209 -0.46 -4.19 12.55
N TYR A 210 0.77 -3.73 12.69
CA TYR A 210 1.88 -4.01 11.81
C TYR A 210 3.08 -4.47 12.62
N ASP A 211 3.85 -5.40 12.05
CA ASP A 211 5.06 -5.91 12.67
C ASP A 211 6.07 -6.38 11.60
N ASN A 212 7.30 -6.64 12.03
CA ASN A 212 8.35 -7.28 11.22
C ASN A 212 8.58 -6.64 9.84
N LEU A 213 8.56 -5.31 9.77
CA LEU A 213 8.90 -4.61 8.54
C LEU A 213 10.38 -4.86 8.18
N SER A 214 10.61 -5.32 6.96
CA SER A 214 11.91 -5.34 6.31
C SER A 214 11.81 -4.67 4.94
N VAL A 215 12.81 -3.87 4.59
CA VAL A 215 12.90 -3.19 3.29
C VAL A 215 14.33 -3.35 2.79
N ARG A 216 14.49 -3.84 1.55
CA ARG A 216 15.80 -4.11 0.98
C ARG A 216 15.87 -3.59 -0.46
N GLN A 217 16.88 -2.78 -0.73
CA GLN A 217 17.26 -2.45 -2.09
C GLN A 217 17.89 -3.69 -2.73
N ILE A 218 17.43 -4.06 -3.92
CA ILE A 218 17.98 -5.19 -4.66
C ILE A 218 18.95 -4.64 -5.70
N SER A 219 20.21 -5.09 -5.62
CA SER A 219 21.17 -4.86 -6.71
C SER A 219 20.75 -5.75 -7.87
N THR A 220 20.41 -5.12 -9.00
CA THR A 220 20.07 -5.80 -10.26
C THR A 220 21.15 -5.56 -11.29
#